data_AF-A0A525WJY1-F1
#
_entry.id   AF-A0A525WJY1-F1
#
_cell.length_a   1.000
_cell.length_b   1.000
_cell.length_c   1.000
_cell.angle_alpha   90.00
_cell.angle_beta   90.00
_cell.angle_gamma   90.00
#
_symmetry.space_group_name_H-M   'P 1'
#
loop_
_entity.id
_entity.type
_entity.pdbx_description
1 polymer ?
#
loop_
_entity_poly.entity_id
_entity_poly.type
_entity_poly.pdbx_seq_one_letter_code
_entity_poly.pdbx_strand_id
1 'polypeptide(L)'
;MIADAHTEEKMKNLKRGHQMNGQSRLCVRAGIMLLAVTVLSVTAIGVTQADDQPAPTVAVGYQNGTITAIHEKTLDIDGRTYAVVPDVVMLDQHGEAIEPGRLIVSAEVKFHVKKEQSNMIDQMIVTLPF
;
A
#
# COMPACT_ATOMS: atom_id res chain seq x y z
N MET A 1 15.92 -61.20 32.27
CA MET A 1 17.03 -60.59 31.51
C MET A 1 16.41 -59.64 30.49
N ILE A 2 16.65 -58.33 30.69
CA ILE A 2 16.86 -57.29 29.65
C ILE A 2 15.63 -57.07 28.72
N ALA A 3 14.70 -56.14 28.92
CA ALA A 3 14.79 -54.78 29.45
C ALA A 3 15.91 -53.95 28.81
N ASP A 4 15.80 -53.64 27.51
CA ASP A 4 16.59 -52.52 26.94
C ASP A 4 16.09 -51.90 25.61
N ALA A 5 14.93 -52.28 25.06
CA ALA A 5 14.50 -51.74 23.75
C ALA A 5 13.59 -50.49 23.84
N HIS A 6 13.21 -50.05 25.05
CA HIS A 6 12.27 -48.94 25.23
C HIS A 6 12.92 -47.65 25.77
N THR A 7 14.25 -47.67 25.93
CA THR A 7 15.05 -46.59 26.53
C THR A 7 15.63 -45.63 25.49
N GLU A 8 15.76 -46.06 24.22
CA GLU A 8 16.39 -45.23 23.18
C GLU A 8 15.49 -44.14 22.58
N GLU A 9 14.16 -44.30 22.58
CA GLU A 9 13.26 -43.23 22.10
C GLU A 9 13.18 -42.05 23.08
N LYS A 10 13.52 -42.25 24.35
CA LYS A 10 13.50 -41.20 25.37
C LYS A 10 14.71 -40.26 25.30
N MET A 11 15.78 -40.65 24.59
CA MET A 11 16.97 -39.82 24.41
C MET A 11 16.88 -38.84 23.23
N LYS A 12 15.98 -39.03 22.26
CA LYS A 12 15.72 -38.02 21.22
C LYS A 12 14.85 -36.86 21.70
N ASN A 13 13.99 -37.10 22.69
CA ASN A 13 13.14 -36.06 23.27
C ASN A 13 13.81 -35.23 24.38
N LEU A 14 15.01 -35.59 24.83
CA LEU A 14 15.78 -34.79 25.79
C LEU A 14 16.63 -33.67 25.13
N LYS A 15 16.64 -33.59 23.79
CA LYS A 15 17.27 -32.48 23.05
C LYS A 15 16.29 -31.36 22.68
N ARG A 16 15.11 -31.34 23.32
CA ARG A 16 14.03 -30.36 23.15
C ARG A 16 13.84 -29.46 24.39
N GLY A 17 14.93 -29.22 25.12
CA GLY A 17 14.88 -28.58 26.43
C GLY A 17 16.07 -27.66 26.72
N HIS A 18 16.51 -26.85 25.76
CA HIS A 18 17.32 -25.67 26.06
C HIS A 18 17.34 -24.73 24.85
N GLN A 19 16.55 -23.66 24.92
CA GLN A 19 16.83 -22.30 24.42
C GLN A 19 15.51 -21.52 24.25
N MET A 20 14.78 -21.37 25.37
CA MET A 20 13.97 -20.18 25.61
C MET A 20 14.91 -19.08 26.12
N ASN A 21 14.67 -17.85 25.67
CA ASN A 21 15.30 -16.56 26.05
C ASN A 21 16.18 -15.95 24.97
N GLY A 22 15.51 -15.27 24.05
CA GLY A 22 16.12 -14.33 23.09
C GLY A 22 15.11 -13.35 22.51
N GLN A 23 13.97 -13.13 23.19
CA GLN A 23 13.17 -11.93 23.01
C GLN A 23 13.58 -10.90 24.06
N SER A 24 13.43 -9.64 23.69
CA SER A 24 13.69 -8.46 24.51
C SER A 24 15.16 -8.03 24.57
N ARG A 25 15.55 -7.20 23.58
CA ARG A 25 16.06 -5.82 23.80
C ARG A 25 16.95 -5.41 22.63
N LEU A 26 16.39 -4.92 21.52
CA LEU A 26 17.15 -4.05 20.61
C LEU A 26 16.30 -3.25 19.62
N CYS A 27 15.19 -2.65 20.04
CA CYS A 27 14.49 -1.65 19.22
C CYS A 27 13.85 -0.58 20.11
N VAL A 28 14.65 0.04 20.98
CA VAL A 28 14.23 1.25 21.70
C VAL A 28 15.43 2.18 21.80
N ARG A 29 15.30 3.35 21.14
CA ARG A 29 16.10 4.59 21.27
C ARG A 29 17.36 4.73 20.42
N ALA A 30 17.17 5.29 19.23
CA ALA A 30 17.94 6.44 18.72
C ALA A 30 17.06 7.07 17.62
N GLY A 31 16.18 8.02 17.89
CA GLY A 31 16.47 9.25 18.62
C GLY A 31 17.06 10.26 17.65
N ILE A 32 16.19 10.79 16.78
CA ILE A 32 16.21 12.15 16.21
C ILE A 32 17.54 12.90 16.41
N MET A 33 18.37 12.98 15.37
CA MET A 33 19.46 13.95 15.28
C MET A 33 19.10 14.95 14.18
N LEU A 34 18.49 16.04 14.65
CA LEU A 34 18.17 17.26 13.92
C LEU A 34 19.46 17.95 13.44
N LEU A 35 19.32 18.69 12.33
CA LEU A 35 20.05 19.92 11.97
C LEU A 35 21.55 19.80 11.62
N ALA A 36 21.81 19.74 10.31
CA ALA A 36 22.95 20.45 9.73
C ALA A 36 22.42 21.35 8.60
N VAL A 37 22.32 22.63 8.92
CA VAL A 37 21.76 23.73 8.13
C VAL A 37 22.83 24.32 7.22
N THR A 38 22.42 24.58 5.97
CA THR A 38 22.91 25.56 4.99
C THR A 38 24.37 25.53 4.55
N VAL A 39 24.61 25.25 3.27
CA VAL A 39 25.21 26.21 2.32
C VAL A 39 24.68 25.90 0.92
N LEU A 40 23.89 26.80 0.32
CA LEU A 40 24.01 27.02 -1.13
C LEU A 40 23.56 28.45 -1.47
N SER A 41 24.53 29.21 -1.94
CA SER A 41 24.49 30.63 -2.22
C SER A 41 23.78 30.95 -3.53
N VAL A 42 22.85 31.91 -3.46
CA VAL A 42 22.54 33.00 -4.41
C VAL A 42 22.87 32.75 -5.90
N THR A 43 21.83 32.76 -6.76
CA THR A 43 21.71 33.73 -7.88
C THR A 43 20.28 33.75 -8.40
N ALA A 44 19.86 34.93 -8.85
CA ALA A 44 18.50 35.35 -9.12
C ALA A 44 17.98 34.94 -10.51
N ILE A 45 16.71 35.29 -10.74
CA ILE A 45 15.99 35.48 -12.01
C ILE A 45 15.10 34.30 -12.41
N GLY A 46 13.79 34.54 -12.47
CA GLY A 46 12.85 33.74 -13.26
C GLY A 46 11.50 33.51 -12.59
N VAL A 47 10.52 34.32 -12.96
CA VAL A 47 9.10 34.09 -12.67
C VAL A 47 8.70 32.71 -13.21
N THR A 48 8.24 31.81 -12.36
CA THR A 48 7.19 30.82 -12.66
C THR A 48 6.62 30.37 -11.33
N GLN A 49 5.36 30.68 -11.12
CA GLN A 49 4.52 30.17 -10.05
C GLN A 49 4.44 28.65 -10.23
N ALA A 50 5.36 27.92 -9.62
CA ALA A 50 5.28 26.48 -9.44
C ALA A 50 4.34 26.21 -8.27
N ASP A 51 3.04 26.39 -8.53
CA ASP A 51 1.99 25.76 -7.73
C ASP A 51 1.78 24.35 -8.30
N ASP A 52 1.41 23.42 -7.42
CA ASP A 52 1.26 21.98 -7.68
C ASP A 52 2.56 21.16 -7.73
N GLN A 53 3.19 21.04 -6.56
CA GLN A 53 4.01 19.87 -6.28
C GLN A 53 3.05 18.67 -6.11
N PRO A 54 3.02 17.67 -7.00
CA PRO A 54 2.19 16.51 -6.79
C PRO A 54 2.68 15.83 -5.51
N ALA A 55 1.78 15.65 -4.55
CA ALA A 55 2.03 14.80 -3.40
C ALA A 55 2.62 13.47 -3.91
N PRO A 56 3.65 12.93 -3.24
CA PRO A 56 4.34 11.73 -3.74
C PRO A 56 3.34 10.58 -3.74
N THR A 57 2.71 10.35 -4.88
CA THR A 57 1.86 9.19 -5.11
C THR A 57 2.81 8.01 -5.04
N VAL A 58 2.65 7.18 -4.02
CA VAL A 58 3.42 5.95 -3.82
C VAL A 58 3.05 4.99 -4.96
N ALA A 59 3.64 5.23 -6.13
CA ALA A 59 3.18 4.76 -7.44
C ALA A 59 3.80 3.41 -7.83
N VAL A 60 3.91 2.48 -6.88
CA VAL A 60 4.33 1.11 -7.20
C VAL A 60 3.09 0.22 -7.14
N GLY A 61 2.33 0.18 -8.25
CA GLY A 61 1.17 -0.71 -8.41
C GLY A 61 -0.13 -0.06 -8.89
N TYR A 62 -0.16 1.28 -9.01
CA TYR A 62 -1.31 1.98 -9.58
C TYR A 62 -1.32 1.90 -11.11
N GLN A 63 -2.49 1.65 -11.66
CA GLN A 63 -2.82 1.74 -13.06
C GLN A 63 -3.65 2.99 -13.31
N ASN A 64 -3.61 3.51 -14.52
CA ASN A 64 -4.44 4.64 -14.94
C ASN A 64 -5.42 4.16 -16.00
N GLY A 65 -6.58 4.81 -16.09
CA GLY A 65 -7.53 4.58 -17.18
C GLY A 65 -8.76 5.46 -17.08
N THR A 66 -9.69 5.29 -18.01
CA THR A 66 -10.95 6.05 -18.04
C THR A 66 -12.12 5.12 -17.78
N ILE A 67 -13.03 5.53 -16.89
CA ILE A 67 -14.28 4.79 -16.66
C ILE A 67 -15.13 4.85 -17.93
N THR A 68 -15.44 3.70 -18.49
CA THR A 68 -16.27 3.53 -19.69
C THR A 68 -17.68 3.04 -19.36
N ALA A 69 -17.85 2.28 -18.28
CA ALA A 69 -19.15 1.90 -17.74
C ALA A 69 -19.09 1.70 -16.21
N ILE A 70 -20.21 1.93 -15.54
CA ILE A 70 -20.38 1.73 -14.09
C ILE A 70 -21.52 0.74 -13.89
N HIS A 71 -21.24 -0.33 -13.17
CA HIS A 71 -22.23 -1.30 -12.72
C HIS A 71 -22.25 -1.32 -11.19
N GLU A 72 -23.19 -2.06 -10.60
CA GLU A 72 -23.39 -2.09 -9.15
C GLU A 72 -22.12 -2.49 -8.37
N LYS A 73 -21.32 -3.43 -8.90
CA LYS A 73 -20.13 -3.99 -8.22
C LYS A 73 -18.88 -4.06 -9.10
N THR A 74 -19.00 -3.58 -10.34
CA THR A 74 -17.91 -3.63 -11.32
C THR A 74 -17.80 -2.30 -12.07
N LEU A 75 -16.59 -1.99 -12.51
CA LEU A 75 -16.28 -0.84 -13.32
C LEU A 75 -15.60 -1.31 -14.60
N ASP A 76 -16.03 -0.79 -15.75
CA ASP A 76 -15.30 -0.99 -16.99
C ASP A 76 -14.35 0.18 -17.17
N ILE A 77 -13.05 -0.09 -17.11
CA ILE A 77 -11.98 0.90 -17.27
C ILE A 77 -11.23 0.56 -18.55
N ASP A 78 -11.17 1.50 -19.50
CA ASP A 78 -10.58 1.31 -20.83
C ASP A 78 -11.08 0.04 -21.54
N GLY A 79 -12.37 -0.29 -21.37
CA GLY A 79 -13.00 -1.49 -21.95
C GLY A 79 -12.65 -2.81 -21.25
N ARG A 80 -12.04 -2.78 -20.06
CA ARG A 80 -11.81 -3.96 -19.21
C ARG A 80 -12.64 -3.88 -17.94
N THR A 81 -13.33 -4.97 -17.61
CA THR A 81 -14.15 -5.07 -16.40
C THR A 81 -13.31 -5.42 -15.18
N TYR A 82 -13.41 -4.60 -14.14
CA TYR A 82 -12.83 -4.81 -12.83
C TYR A 82 -13.92 -4.91 -11.78
N ALA A 83 -13.78 -5.84 -10.83
CA ALA A 83 -14.60 -5.90 -9.64
C ALA A 83 -14.09 -4.91 -8.59
N VAL A 84 -15.01 -4.34 -7.82
CA VAL A 84 -14.71 -3.41 -6.74
C VAL A 84 -14.90 -4.15 -5.41
N VAL A 85 -13.88 -4.15 -4.55
CA VAL A 85 -14.02 -4.77 -3.22
C VAL A 85 -14.99 -3.95 -2.36
N PRO A 86 -15.73 -4.57 -1.42
CA PRO A 86 -16.68 -3.84 -0.57
C PRO A 86 -16.06 -2.70 0.23
N ASP A 87 -14.81 -2.88 0.68
CA ASP A 87 -14.06 -1.91 1.48
C ASP A 87 -13.10 -1.06 0.62
N VAL A 88 -13.47 -0.80 -0.63
CA VAL A 88 -12.65 0.00 -1.53
C VAL A 88 -12.46 1.41 -0.97
N VAL A 89 -11.22 1.90 -1.03
CA VAL A 89 -10.94 3.29 -0.70
C VAL A 89 -11.05 4.12 -1.97
N MET A 90 -12.11 4.92 -2.09
CA MET A 90 -12.29 5.86 -3.19
C MET A 90 -11.97 7.28 -2.74
N LEU A 91 -11.02 7.91 -3.42
CA LEU A 91 -10.56 9.27 -3.15
C LEU A 91 -10.76 10.16 -4.37
N ASP A 92 -10.89 11.46 -4.16
CA ASP A 92 -10.70 12.44 -5.23
C ASP A 92 -9.20 12.75 -5.44
N GLN A 93 -8.91 13.60 -6.42
CA GLN A 93 -7.56 14.08 -6.71
C GLN A 93 -6.89 14.87 -5.56
N HIS A 94 -7.65 15.35 -4.58
CA HIS A 94 -7.15 16.07 -3.39
C HIS A 94 -6.93 15.12 -2.20
N GLY A 95 -7.31 13.84 -2.33
CA GLY A 95 -7.21 12.83 -1.28
C GLY A 95 -8.43 12.78 -0.36
N GLU A 96 -9.53 13.47 -0.71
CA GLU A 96 -10.78 13.44 0.03
C GLU A 96 -11.59 12.20 -0.33
N ALA A 97 -12.20 11.56 0.67
CA ALA A 97 -13.01 10.37 0.43
C ALA A 97 -14.27 10.74 -0.38
N ILE A 98 -14.56 9.94 -1.40
CA ILE A 98 -15.77 10.09 -2.22
C ILE A 98 -16.68 8.88 -2.08
N GLU A 99 -17.98 9.14 -2.14
CA GLU A 99 -18.96 8.06 -2.19
C GLU A 99 -18.95 7.38 -3.57
N PRO A 100 -19.10 6.04 -3.63
CA PRO A 100 -19.17 5.32 -4.91
C PRO A 100 -20.24 5.85 -5.88
N GLY A 101 -21.34 6.40 -5.35
CA GLY A 101 -22.41 7.00 -6.15
C GLY A 101 -22.03 8.30 -6.87
N ARG A 102 -20.86 8.88 -6.58
CA ARG A 102 -20.34 10.07 -7.28
C ARG A 102 -19.45 9.73 -8.48
N LEU A 103 -19.22 8.44 -8.74
CA LEU A 103 -18.51 8.02 -9.93
C LEU A 103 -19.32 8.36 -11.18
N ILE A 104 -18.63 8.88 -12.17
CA ILE A 104 -19.20 9.19 -13.48
C ILE A 104 -18.46 8.45 -14.57
N VAL A 105 -19.18 8.11 -15.63
CA VAL A 105 -18.56 7.65 -16.87
C VAL A 105 -17.72 8.79 -17.44
N SER A 106 -16.63 8.43 -18.10
CA SER A 106 -15.61 9.32 -18.66
C SER A 106 -14.71 10.02 -17.64
N ALA A 107 -14.82 9.71 -16.35
CA ALA A 107 -13.82 10.16 -15.37
C ALA A 107 -12.48 9.44 -15.59
N GLU A 108 -11.39 10.19 -15.48
CA GLU A 108 -10.05 9.64 -15.39
C GLU A 108 -9.82 9.10 -13.97
N VAL A 109 -9.22 7.92 -13.88
CA VAL A 109 -8.96 7.26 -12.61
C VAL A 109 -7.54 6.73 -12.52
N LYS A 110 -7.00 6.76 -11.30
CA LYS A 110 -5.83 5.95 -10.92
C LYS A 110 -6.29 4.91 -9.93
N PHE A 111 -6.03 3.64 -10.20
CA PHE A 111 -6.55 2.54 -9.38
C PHE A 111 -5.48 1.50 -9.09
N HIS A 112 -5.53 0.92 -7.90
CA HIS A 112 -4.70 -0.21 -7.53
C HIS A 112 -5.54 -1.48 -7.66
N VAL A 113 -4.90 -2.54 -8.18
CA VAL A 113 -5.49 -3.86 -8.30
C VAL A 113 -4.77 -4.81 -7.35
N LYS A 114 -5.53 -5.58 -6.57
CA LYS A 114 -4.97 -6.56 -5.64
C LYS A 114 -4.04 -7.54 -6.36
N LYS A 115 -2.84 -7.72 -5.82
CA LYS A 115 -1.83 -8.65 -6.38
C LYS A 115 -2.32 -10.10 -6.44
N GLU A 116 -3.11 -10.52 -5.46
CA GLU A 116 -3.65 -11.88 -5.38
C GLU A 116 -4.89 -12.09 -6.27
N GLN A 117 -5.57 -10.99 -6.65
CA GLN A 117 -6.82 -11.01 -7.41
C GLN A 117 -6.75 -9.93 -8.50
N SER A 118 -6.20 -10.32 -9.65
CA SER A 118 -5.78 -9.44 -10.75
C SER A 118 -6.89 -8.64 -11.44
N ASN A 119 -8.13 -8.78 -10.99
CA ASN A 119 -9.31 -8.06 -11.47
C ASN A 119 -10.08 -7.36 -10.34
N MET A 120 -9.51 -7.25 -9.13
CA MET A 120 -10.16 -6.57 -8.00
C MET A 120 -9.46 -5.27 -7.63
N ILE A 121 -10.22 -4.17 -7.65
CA ILE A 121 -9.79 -2.85 -7.21
C ILE A 121 -10.03 -2.71 -5.71
N ASP A 122 -8.99 -2.31 -4.97
CA ASP A 122 -9.03 -2.02 -3.54
C ASP A 122 -8.79 -0.54 -3.20
N GLN A 123 -8.20 0.22 -4.12
CA GLN A 123 -8.07 1.67 -3.99
C GLN A 123 -8.23 2.36 -5.34
N MET A 124 -8.91 3.51 -5.34
CA MET A 124 -9.15 4.30 -6.54
C MET A 124 -9.09 5.79 -6.21
N ILE A 125 -8.43 6.55 -7.09
CA ILE A 125 -8.37 8.00 -7.10
C ILE A 125 -9.08 8.45 -8.36
N VAL A 126 -10.06 9.34 -8.21
CA VAL A 126 -10.92 9.78 -9.30
C VAL A 126 -10.70 11.27 -9.56
N THR A 127 -10.45 11.59 -10.81
CA THR A 127 -10.39 12.96 -11.30
C THR A 127 -11.77 13.30 -11.87
N LEU A 128 -12.54 14.10 -11.12
CA LEU A 128 -13.85 14.55 -11.56
C LEU A 128 -13.71 15.85 -12.38
N PRO A 129 -14.39 15.98 -13.53
CA PRO A 129 -14.52 17.26 -14.21
C PRO A 129 -15.34 18.20 -13.32
N PHE A 130 -14.79 19.40 -13.08
CA PHE A 130 -15.37 20.46 -12.25
C PHE A 130 -16.56 21.17 -12.92
#